data_AF-A0A8S0TYY0-F1
#
_entry.id   AF-A0A8S0TYY0-F1
#
_cell.length_a   1.000
_cell.length_b   1.000
_cell.length_c   1.000
_cell.angle_alpha   90.00
_cell.angle_beta   90.00
_cell.angle_gamma   90.00
#
_symmetry.space_group_name_H-M   'P 1'
#
loop_
_entity.id
_entity.type
_entity.pdbx_description
1 polymer ?
#
loop_
_entity_poly.entity_id
_entity_poly.type
_entity_poly.pdbx_seq_one_letter_code
_entity_poly.pdbx_strand_id
1 'polypeptide(L)'
;MYMRETLRQLHYNVRTNPNINILAKCGRQKLEVLTLSHNTITGVEPSYQKFPFLRSLSLSYVSISASDLSLLLTACPKVEVLTLVSLDIVMSDPQATMDFSSNSLKDIYVEAISLDKFILEADSLEKLHLKDCTVEVFELVGKGMLRFLKIDDVSVIHLDIGESSENLEVVDVSNFTIMWAKFHHMISRSSKLKKLRLWGVVFDDEDEVVDIETISSCFPLLGNLSLSYDLREAAVQYGLHGSFVLENVICFRKVTTSQEVGHPWGCFRDQNP
;
A
#
# COMPACT_ATOMS: atom_id res chain seq x y z
N MET A 1 21.90 -7.12 -30.77
CA MET A 1 20.46 -7.45 -30.76
C MET A 1 19.68 -6.24 -31.26
N TYR A 2 19.18 -6.29 -32.49
CA TYR A 2 18.20 -5.32 -33.00
C TYR A 2 16.81 -5.78 -32.54
N MET A 3 16.29 -5.20 -31.46
CA MET A 3 14.90 -5.43 -31.04
C MET A 3 14.00 -4.70 -32.05
N ARG A 4 13.22 -5.46 -32.82
CA ARG A 4 12.26 -4.94 -33.80
C ARG A 4 11.33 -3.93 -33.13
N GLU A 5 10.93 -2.88 -33.86
CA GLU A 5 10.06 -1.77 -33.44
C GLU A 5 8.65 -2.16 -32.92
N THR A 6 8.39 -3.46 -32.77
CA THR A 6 7.12 -4.06 -32.32
C THR A 6 7.16 -4.55 -30.87
N LEU A 7 8.28 -4.45 -30.17
CA LEU A 7 8.37 -4.92 -28.79
C LEU A 7 7.50 -4.06 -27.86
N ARG A 8 6.41 -4.66 -27.36
CA ARG A 8 5.47 -4.02 -26.42
C ARG A 8 5.69 -4.44 -24.98
N GLN A 9 6.28 -5.61 -24.75
CA GLN A 9 6.48 -6.14 -23.41
C GLN A 9 7.90 -6.68 -23.33
N LEU A 10 8.59 -6.33 -22.25
CA LEU A 10 9.91 -6.85 -21.95
C LEU A 10 9.92 -7.33 -20.51
N HIS A 11 10.19 -8.63 -20.34
CA HIS A 11 10.45 -9.23 -19.05
C HIS A 11 11.90 -9.68 -19.03
N TYR A 12 12.71 -9.04 -18.20
CA TYR A 12 14.13 -9.29 -18.11
C TYR A 12 14.50 -9.65 -16.68
N ASN A 13 14.67 -10.96 -16.46
CA ASN A 13 14.87 -11.55 -15.13
C ASN A 13 16.22 -12.25 -14.99
N VAL A 14 17.19 -11.88 -15.82
CA VAL A 14 18.47 -12.58 -15.91
C VAL A 14 19.58 -11.70 -15.36
N ARG A 15 20.33 -12.23 -14.39
CA ARG A 15 21.55 -11.60 -13.91
C ARG A 15 22.67 -11.86 -14.91
N THR A 16 23.15 -10.82 -15.58
CA THR A 16 24.28 -10.93 -16.52
C THR A 16 25.56 -10.37 -15.91
N ASN A 17 26.71 -10.95 -16.29
CA ASN A 17 28.03 -10.42 -15.96
C ASN A 17 28.83 -10.23 -17.27
N PRO A 18 29.09 -8.99 -17.74
CA PRO A 18 28.78 -7.71 -17.09
C PRO A 18 27.28 -7.38 -17.08
N ASN A 19 26.89 -6.48 -16.16
CA ASN A 19 25.51 -5.99 -16.07
C ASN A 19 25.14 -5.22 -17.35
N ILE A 20 24.02 -5.57 -17.97
CA ILE A 20 23.55 -4.94 -19.20
C ILE A 20 22.58 -3.84 -18.80
N ASN A 21 22.87 -2.59 -19.15
CA ASN A 21 21.91 -1.50 -18.99
C ASN A 21 20.78 -1.66 -20.02
N ILE A 22 19.73 -2.38 -19.63
CA ILE A 22 18.54 -2.65 -20.46
C ILE A 22 17.82 -1.34 -20.82
N LEU A 23 17.84 -0.34 -19.95
CA LEU A 23 17.21 0.96 -20.20
C LEU A 23 17.84 1.65 -21.43
N ALA A 24 19.16 1.57 -21.58
CA ALA A 24 19.86 2.11 -22.74
C ALA A 24 19.57 1.35 -24.05
N LYS A 25 19.18 0.07 -23.99
CA LYS A 25 18.88 -0.76 -25.17
C LYS A 25 17.43 -0.66 -25.63
N CYS A 26 16.52 -0.43 -24.70
CA CYS A 26 15.08 -0.44 -24.95
C CYS A 26 14.44 0.97 -24.94
N GLY A 27 15.20 1.99 -24.57
CA GLY A 27 14.76 3.39 -24.66
C GLY A 27 14.24 3.69 -26.07
N ARG A 28 13.09 4.36 -26.14
CA ARG A 28 12.36 4.81 -27.35
C ARG A 28 11.56 3.73 -28.10
N GLN A 29 11.53 2.49 -27.63
CA GLN A 29 10.64 1.47 -28.20
C GLN A 29 9.18 1.72 -27.77
N LYS A 30 8.22 1.15 -28.49
CA LYS A 30 6.78 1.17 -28.15
C LYS A 30 6.46 0.20 -27.01
N LEU A 31 7.29 0.22 -25.97
CA LEU A 31 7.16 -0.64 -24.81
C LEU A 31 6.01 -0.14 -23.94
N GLU A 32 5.08 -1.04 -23.64
CA GLU A 32 3.92 -0.83 -22.78
C GLU A 32 4.12 -1.46 -21.39
N VAL A 33 4.89 -2.55 -21.31
CA VAL A 33 5.22 -3.26 -20.06
C VAL A 33 6.72 -3.51 -19.95
N LEU A 34 7.30 -3.14 -18.81
CA LEU A 34 8.70 -3.39 -18.47
C LEU A 34 8.77 -4.07 -17.10
N THR A 35 9.27 -5.29 -17.09
CA THR A 35 9.61 -6.02 -15.86
C THR A 35 11.12 -6.23 -15.84
N LEU A 36 11.77 -5.75 -14.80
CA LEU A 36 13.20 -5.94 -14.56
C LEU A 36 13.38 -6.63 -13.22
N SER A 37 14.17 -7.70 -13.20
CA SER A 37 14.56 -8.32 -11.93
C SER A 37 16.00 -8.79 -11.87
N HIS A 38 16.59 -8.73 -10.67
CA HIS A 38 17.98 -9.07 -10.40
C HIS A 38 19.00 -8.23 -11.21
N ASN A 39 18.72 -6.93 -11.35
CA ASN A 39 19.56 -5.98 -12.07
C ASN A 39 20.05 -4.85 -11.18
N THR A 40 21.13 -4.19 -11.61
CA THR A 40 21.53 -2.90 -11.05
C THR A 40 21.22 -1.80 -12.06
N ILE A 41 20.45 -0.80 -11.66
CA ILE A 41 20.09 0.36 -12.46
C ILE A 41 20.87 1.55 -11.92
N THR A 42 21.70 2.15 -12.78
CA THR A 42 22.52 3.32 -12.44
C THR A 42 22.63 4.26 -13.64
N GLY A 43 22.65 5.56 -13.39
CA GLY A 43 22.87 6.56 -14.45
C GLY A 43 21.67 6.64 -15.38
N VAL A 44 20.47 6.79 -14.81
CA VAL A 44 19.25 6.99 -15.57
C VAL A 44 19.29 8.38 -16.19
N GLU A 45 19.22 8.44 -17.52
CA GLU A 45 19.24 9.69 -18.27
C GLU A 45 17.92 9.88 -19.01
N PRO A 46 16.96 10.66 -18.46
CA PRO A 46 15.62 10.84 -19.05
C PRO A 46 15.64 11.43 -20.46
N SER A 47 16.70 12.14 -20.83
CA SER A 47 16.88 12.71 -22.18
C SER A 47 17.05 11.63 -23.26
N TYR A 48 17.70 10.52 -22.93
CA TYR A 48 18.01 9.45 -23.88
C TYR A 48 17.12 8.23 -23.70
N GLN A 49 16.77 7.89 -22.46
CA GLN A 49 16.05 6.66 -22.06
C GLN A 49 14.55 6.91 -21.86
N LYS A 50 13.85 7.37 -22.90
CA LYS A 50 12.41 7.67 -22.81
C LYS A 50 11.54 6.45 -23.09
N PHE A 51 10.50 6.25 -22.29
CA PHE A 51 9.48 5.22 -22.49
C PHE A 51 8.08 5.85 -22.63
N PRO A 52 7.78 6.48 -23.79
CA PRO A 52 6.58 7.31 -23.96
C PRO A 52 5.25 6.54 -23.96
N PHE A 53 5.29 5.21 -24.05
CA PHE A 53 4.11 4.34 -24.08
C PHE A 53 4.04 3.38 -22.89
N LEU A 54 5.00 3.45 -21.95
CA LEU A 54 5.04 2.53 -20.83
C LEU A 54 3.89 2.80 -19.88
N ARG A 55 3.10 1.76 -19.63
CA ARG A 55 1.95 1.78 -18.71
C ARG A 55 2.24 1.01 -17.44
N SER A 56 3.08 -0.02 -17.50
CA SER A 56 3.42 -0.84 -16.34
C SER A 56 4.93 -0.98 -16.20
N LEU A 57 5.43 -0.63 -15.02
CA LEU A 57 6.82 -0.79 -14.62
C LEU A 57 6.87 -1.68 -13.38
N SER A 58 7.64 -2.76 -13.46
CA SER A 58 7.88 -3.67 -12.34
C SER A 58 9.37 -3.86 -12.15
N LEU A 59 9.84 -3.58 -10.93
CA LEU A 59 11.22 -3.72 -10.49
C LEU A 59 11.25 -4.69 -9.31
N SER A 60 11.99 -5.79 -9.45
CA SER A 60 12.07 -6.82 -8.40
C SER A 60 13.52 -7.23 -8.12
N TYR A 61 13.98 -7.20 -6.87
CA TYR A 61 15.38 -7.50 -6.54
C TYR A 61 16.36 -6.63 -7.35
N VAL A 62 16.01 -5.37 -7.55
CA VAL A 62 16.80 -4.40 -8.32
C VAL A 62 17.54 -3.49 -7.35
N SER A 63 18.82 -3.28 -7.63
CA SER A 63 19.63 -2.27 -6.95
C SER A 63 19.57 -0.96 -7.72
N ILE A 64 19.03 0.10 -7.12
CA ILE A 64 18.79 1.41 -7.76
C ILE A 64 18.91 2.53 -6.72
N SER A 65 19.42 3.70 -7.11
CA SER A 65 19.39 4.88 -6.22
C SER A 65 18.01 5.55 -6.22
N ALA A 66 17.64 6.25 -5.14
CA ALA A 66 16.37 6.99 -5.08
C ALA A 66 16.26 8.04 -6.22
N SER A 67 17.37 8.72 -6.53
CA SER A 67 17.45 9.68 -7.63
C SER A 67 17.26 9.01 -9.00
N ASP A 68 17.91 7.87 -9.25
CA ASP A 68 17.72 7.12 -10.50
C ASP A 68 16.28 6.64 -10.67
N LEU A 69 15.60 6.24 -9.58
CA LEU A 69 14.18 5.83 -9.63
C LEU A 69 13.28 7.01 -10.01
N SER A 70 13.48 8.17 -9.39
CA SER A 70 12.73 9.39 -9.70
C SER A 70 12.94 9.84 -11.16
N LEU A 71 14.19 9.77 -11.65
CA LEU A 71 14.52 10.03 -13.06
C LEU A 71 13.87 9.00 -14.00
N LEU A 72 13.81 7.73 -13.60
CA LEU A 72 13.19 6.67 -14.40
C LEU A 72 11.68 6.90 -14.55
N LEU A 73 11.00 7.29 -13.48
CA LEU A 73 9.57 7.63 -13.52
C LEU A 73 9.31 8.87 -14.37
N THR A 74 10.19 9.88 -14.31
CA THR A 74 10.15 11.05 -15.20
C THR A 74 10.27 10.65 -16.67
N ALA A 75 11.04 9.59 -16.97
CA ALA A 75 11.19 9.06 -18.31
C ALA A 75 9.98 8.23 -18.81
N CYS A 76 9.04 7.91 -17.92
CA CYS A 76 7.85 7.08 -18.16
C CYS A 76 6.54 7.87 -17.92
N PRO A 77 6.20 8.86 -18.75
CA PRO A 77 5.12 9.82 -18.45
C PRO A 77 3.70 9.22 -18.41
N LYS A 78 3.51 7.99 -18.89
CA LYS A 78 2.21 7.31 -18.96
C LYS A 78 2.11 6.09 -18.03
N VAL A 79 3.02 5.96 -17.07
CA VAL A 79 3.03 4.82 -16.16
C VAL A 79 1.78 4.85 -15.27
N GLU A 80 0.93 3.85 -15.42
CA GLU A 80 -0.31 3.70 -14.67
C GLU A 80 -0.12 2.73 -13.49
N VAL A 81 0.79 1.76 -13.62
CA VAL A 81 1.06 0.70 -12.63
C VAL A 81 2.54 0.64 -12.31
N LEU A 82 2.88 0.76 -11.03
CA LEU A 82 4.24 0.62 -10.51
C LEU A 82 4.30 -0.52 -9.48
N THR A 83 5.24 -1.43 -9.65
CA THR A 83 5.45 -2.57 -8.75
C THR A 83 6.91 -2.58 -8.31
N LEU A 84 7.16 -2.39 -7.02
CA LEU A 84 8.49 -2.35 -6.42
C LEU A 84 8.59 -3.50 -5.41
N VAL A 85 9.49 -4.45 -5.64
CA VAL A 85 9.64 -5.63 -4.77
C VAL A 85 11.09 -5.83 -4.40
N SER A 86 11.40 -5.89 -3.10
CA SER A 86 12.75 -6.15 -2.59
C SER A 86 13.81 -5.27 -3.26
N LEU A 87 13.57 -3.95 -3.30
CA LEU A 87 14.56 -3.03 -3.86
C LEU A 87 15.72 -2.85 -2.90
N ASP A 88 16.92 -2.89 -3.46
CA ASP A 88 18.15 -2.53 -2.76
C ASP A 88 18.47 -1.07 -3.09
N ILE A 89 18.05 -0.16 -2.22
CA ILE A 89 18.13 1.27 -2.52
C ILE A 89 19.53 1.76 -2.14
N VAL A 90 20.34 2.06 -3.16
CA VAL A 90 21.70 2.52 -2.98
C VAL A 90 21.66 3.98 -2.55
N MET A 91 21.78 4.21 -1.25
CA MET A 91 21.72 5.55 -0.67
C MET A 91 23.06 6.27 -0.76
N SER A 92 23.00 7.55 -1.14
CA SER A 92 24.14 8.47 -1.08
C SER A 92 24.15 9.27 0.21
N ASP A 93 22.99 9.43 0.85
CA ASP A 93 22.81 10.14 2.10
C ASP A 93 22.80 9.14 3.29
N PRO A 94 22.90 9.63 4.53
CA PRO A 94 22.82 8.81 5.72
C PRO A 94 21.39 8.53 6.20
N GLN A 95 20.35 9.08 5.58
CA GLN A 95 18.94 8.89 5.97
C GLN A 95 18.21 8.20 4.83
N ALA A 96 17.87 6.92 4.97
CA ALA A 96 17.32 6.12 3.88
C ALA A 96 15.97 6.69 3.38
N THR A 97 16.01 7.66 2.47
CA THR A 97 14.86 8.42 2.01
C THR A 97 14.57 8.14 0.53
N MET A 98 13.29 7.96 0.21
CA MET A 98 12.81 7.79 -1.14
C MET A 98 11.70 8.81 -1.40
N ASP A 99 11.91 9.68 -2.39
CA ASP A 99 10.92 10.65 -2.85
C ASP A 99 10.76 10.58 -4.37
N PHE A 100 9.52 10.44 -4.84
CA PHE A 100 9.24 10.59 -6.26
C PHE A 100 7.79 11.01 -6.52
N SER A 101 7.60 11.62 -7.69
CA SER A 101 6.30 12.09 -8.15
C SER A 101 5.89 11.40 -9.46
N SER A 102 4.59 11.16 -9.62
CA SER A 102 4.01 10.67 -10.87
C SER A 102 2.57 11.12 -11.05
N ASN A 103 2.31 11.83 -12.14
CA ASN A 103 0.98 12.36 -12.45
C ASN A 103 0.03 11.33 -13.07
N SER A 104 0.56 10.23 -13.64
CA SER A 104 -0.23 9.21 -14.34
C SER A 104 -0.41 7.92 -13.54
N LEU A 105 0.27 7.79 -12.40
CA LEU A 105 0.24 6.59 -11.58
C LEU A 105 -1.13 6.40 -10.93
N LYS A 106 -1.72 5.22 -11.14
CA LYS A 106 -3.03 4.82 -10.61
C LYS A 106 -2.92 3.68 -9.60
N ASP A 107 -1.94 2.80 -9.75
CA ASP A 107 -1.76 1.63 -8.91
C ASP A 107 -0.28 1.51 -8.52
N ILE A 108 -0.01 1.46 -7.22
CA ILE A 108 1.32 1.19 -6.69
C ILE A 108 1.29 0.00 -5.73
N TYR A 109 2.19 -0.93 -5.98
CA TYR A 109 2.50 -2.05 -5.11
C TYR A 109 3.94 -1.97 -4.65
N VAL A 110 4.15 -2.00 -3.33
CA VAL A 110 5.48 -1.97 -2.72
C VAL A 110 5.59 -3.13 -1.75
N GLU A 111 6.63 -3.95 -1.92
CA GLU A 111 6.88 -5.12 -1.09
C GLU A 111 8.33 -5.23 -0.65
N ALA A 112 8.56 -5.64 0.60
CA ALA A 112 9.89 -5.99 1.12
C ALA A 112 10.92 -4.85 0.98
N ILE A 113 10.52 -3.62 1.30
CA ILE A 113 11.39 -2.43 1.28
C ILE A 113 11.60 -1.90 2.70
N SER A 114 12.85 -1.52 3.01
CA SER A 114 13.23 -0.87 4.27
C SER A 114 13.74 0.55 4.00
N LEU A 115 13.11 1.55 4.62
CA LEU A 115 13.39 2.98 4.45
C LEU A 115 13.17 3.74 5.75
N ASP A 116 13.84 4.88 5.93
CA ASP A 116 13.51 5.82 7.00
C ASP A 116 12.31 6.66 6.58
N LYS A 117 12.34 7.20 5.35
CA LYS A 117 11.25 8.05 4.83
C LYS A 117 10.85 7.67 3.41
N PHE A 118 9.55 7.59 3.17
CA PHE A 118 8.99 7.38 1.84
C PHE A 118 7.91 8.43 1.55
N ILE A 119 8.17 9.30 0.57
CA ILE A 119 7.23 10.32 0.09
C ILE A 119 6.80 9.97 -1.33
N LEU A 120 5.50 9.84 -1.53
CA LEU A 120 4.89 9.61 -2.84
C LEU A 120 3.98 10.78 -3.20
N GLU A 121 4.30 11.49 -4.29
CA GLU A 121 3.41 12.51 -4.86
C GLU A 121 2.68 11.95 -6.08
N ALA A 122 1.39 11.65 -5.96
CA ALA A 122 0.61 11.03 -7.01
C ALA A 122 -0.87 11.46 -7.01
N ASP A 123 -1.19 12.46 -7.82
CA ASP A 123 -2.54 13.02 -7.93
C ASP A 123 -3.60 12.03 -8.43
N SER A 124 -3.22 11.08 -9.29
CA SER A 124 -4.12 10.13 -9.95
C SER A 124 -4.18 8.77 -9.24
N LEU A 125 -3.58 8.62 -8.05
CA LEU A 125 -3.44 7.34 -7.39
C LEU A 125 -4.79 6.81 -6.91
N GLU A 126 -5.18 5.64 -7.40
CA GLU A 126 -6.44 4.98 -7.02
C GLU A 126 -6.21 3.81 -6.07
N LYS A 127 -5.04 3.16 -6.12
CA LYS A 127 -4.67 1.99 -5.33
C LYS A 127 -3.27 2.11 -4.74
N LEU A 128 -3.18 1.93 -3.44
CA LEU A 128 -1.93 1.85 -2.68
C LEU A 128 -1.89 0.52 -1.94
N HIS A 129 -0.85 -0.27 -2.20
CA HIS A 129 -0.62 -1.52 -1.49
C HIS A 129 0.82 -1.58 -0.99
N LEU A 130 0.98 -1.63 0.32
CA LEU A 130 2.25 -1.81 1.02
C LEU A 130 2.25 -3.19 1.69
N LYS A 131 3.32 -3.96 1.52
CA LYS A 131 3.45 -5.30 2.09
C LYS A 131 4.85 -5.59 2.61
N ASP A 132 5.01 -6.16 3.79
CA ASP A 132 6.34 -6.56 4.31
C ASP A 132 7.34 -5.39 4.27
N CYS A 133 6.87 -4.18 4.59
CA CYS A 133 7.69 -2.96 4.51
C CYS A 133 8.06 -2.46 5.90
N THR A 134 9.28 -1.96 6.05
CA THR A 134 9.72 -1.26 7.27
C THR A 134 10.03 0.19 6.91
N VAL A 135 9.13 1.11 7.23
CA VAL A 135 9.26 2.53 6.88
C VAL A 135 9.03 3.38 8.12
N GLU A 136 9.92 4.26 8.55
CA GLU A 136 9.61 5.09 9.74
C GLU A 136 8.49 6.11 9.42
N VAL A 137 8.60 6.81 8.29
CA VAL A 137 7.66 7.84 7.85
C VAL A 137 7.19 7.58 6.42
N PHE A 138 5.89 7.41 6.23
CA PHE A 138 5.24 7.35 4.92
C PHE A 138 4.29 8.54 4.73
N GLU A 139 4.43 9.24 3.60
CA GLU A 139 3.60 10.39 3.24
C GLU A 139 3.11 10.24 1.79
N LEU A 140 1.79 10.21 1.60
CA LEU A 140 1.15 10.30 0.29
C LEU A 140 0.57 11.71 0.08
N VAL A 141 1.13 12.42 -0.89
CA VAL A 141 0.66 13.72 -1.36
C VAL A 141 -0.15 13.52 -2.63
N GLY A 142 -1.45 13.77 -2.58
CA GLY A 142 -2.34 13.59 -3.72
C GLY A 142 -3.70 14.28 -3.54
N LYS A 143 -4.45 14.40 -4.63
CA LYS A 143 -5.72 15.14 -4.71
C LYS A 143 -6.97 14.28 -4.44
N GLY A 144 -6.91 13.35 -3.50
CA GLY A 144 -8.14 12.66 -3.09
C GLY A 144 -8.55 11.44 -3.91
N MET A 145 -7.78 10.95 -4.88
CA MET A 145 -8.27 9.90 -5.81
C MET A 145 -8.18 8.46 -5.26
N LEU A 146 -7.61 8.27 -4.07
CA LEU A 146 -7.34 6.94 -3.52
C LEU A 146 -8.64 6.23 -3.12
N ARG A 147 -8.86 5.04 -3.69
CA ARG A 147 -10.05 4.22 -3.45
C ARG A 147 -9.72 2.93 -2.70
N PHE A 148 -8.51 2.41 -2.88
CA PHE A 148 -8.08 1.16 -2.26
C PHE A 148 -6.79 1.39 -1.49
N LEU A 149 -6.86 1.18 -0.18
CA LEU A 149 -5.70 1.15 0.70
C LEU A 149 -5.53 -0.27 1.23
N LYS A 150 -4.37 -0.88 0.95
CA LYS A 150 -4.00 -2.18 1.51
C LYS A 150 -2.64 -2.10 2.19
N ILE A 151 -2.58 -2.57 3.43
CA ILE A 151 -1.37 -2.61 4.24
C ILE A 151 -1.30 -4.01 4.83
N ASP A 152 -0.20 -4.72 4.61
CA ASP A 152 -0.05 -6.11 5.08
C ASP A 152 1.35 -6.34 5.64
N ASP A 153 1.47 -6.56 6.95
CA ASP A 153 2.76 -6.79 7.62
C ASP A 153 3.73 -5.62 7.42
N VAL A 154 3.28 -4.41 7.75
CA VAL A 154 4.07 -3.18 7.59
C VAL A 154 4.38 -2.60 8.97
N SER A 155 5.63 -2.21 9.18
CA SER A 155 6.03 -1.45 10.37
C SER A 155 6.21 0.01 9.99
N VAL A 156 5.33 0.89 10.46
CA VAL A 156 5.43 2.34 10.24
C VAL A 156 5.08 3.14 11.49
N ILE A 157 5.89 4.16 11.78
CA ILE A 157 5.70 5.04 12.94
C ILE A 157 4.74 6.18 12.59
N HIS A 158 4.89 6.74 11.39
CA HIS A 158 4.04 7.80 10.88
C HIS A 158 3.50 7.46 9.49
N LEU A 159 2.19 7.21 9.41
CA LEU A 159 1.45 7.02 8.16
C LEU A 159 0.55 8.23 7.92
N ASP A 160 0.83 8.99 6.86
CA ASP A 160 -0.02 10.08 6.39
C ASP A 160 -0.43 9.87 4.93
N ILE A 161 -1.74 9.95 4.67
CA ILE A 161 -2.31 9.93 3.32
C ILE A 161 -3.07 11.22 3.00
N GLY A 162 -3.05 12.22 3.89
CA GLY A 162 -3.58 13.56 3.68
C GLY A 162 -5.03 13.60 3.20
N GLU A 163 -5.30 14.45 2.21
CA GLU A 163 -6.59 14.56 1.54
C GLU A 163 -6.92 13.34 0.66
N SER A 164 -5.96 12.44 0.44
CA SER A 164 -6.17 11.24 -0.39
C SER A 164 -7.21 10.29 0.21
N SER A 165 -7.51 10.37 1.51
CA SER A 165 -8.42 9.45 2.17
C SER A 165 -9.92 9.65 1.85
N GLU A 166 -10.33 10.79 1.30
CA GLU A 166 -11.75 11.14 1.17
C GLU A 166 -12.59 10.16 0.32
N ASN A 167 -11.97 9.54 -0.69
CA ASN A 167 -12.66 8.64 -1.63
C ASN A 167 -12.41 7.16 -1.38
N LEU A 168 -11.86 6.77 -0.22
CA LEU A 168 -11.60 5.37 0.10
C LEU A 168 -12.90 4.55 0.06
N GLU A 169 -12.88 3.47 -0.72
CA GLU A 169 -13.95 2.47 -0.81
C GLU A 169 -13.56 1.19 -0.07
N VAL A 170 -12.27 0.86 -0.05
CA VAL A 170 -11.73 -0.35 0.59
C VAL A 170 -10.49 -0.01 1.40
N VAL A 171 -10.51 -0.39 2.66
CA VAL A 171 -9.36 -0.37 3.57
C VAL A 171 -9.14 -1.78 4.09
N ASP A 172 -7.97 -2.35 3.83
CA ASP A 172 -7.57 -3.69 4.28
C ASP A 172 -6.20 -3.61 4.94
N VAL A 173 -6.18 -3.70 6.26
CA VAL A 173 -4.97 -3.63 7.08
C VAL A 173 -4.79 -4.96 7.80
N SER A 174 -3.62 -5.57 7.66
CA SER A 174 -3.22 -6.74 8.42
C SER A 174 -1.83 -6.64 9.03
N ASN A 175 -1.66 -7.29 10.19
CA ASN A 175 -0.39 -7.43 10.92
C ASN A 175 0.32 -6.08 11.06
N PHE A 176 -0.35 -5.12 11.68
CA PHE A 176 0.06 -3.72 11.68
C PHE A 176 -0.06 -3.14 13.09
N THR A 177 0.90 -2.30 13.47
CA THR A 177 0.86 -1.59 14.75
C THR A 177 0.63 -0.11 14.49
N ILE A 178 -0.43 0.47 15.05
CA ILE A 178 -0.74 1.89 14.90
C ILE A 178 -1.57 2.42 16.06
N MET A 179 -1.46 3.71 16.35
CA MET A 179 -2.39 4.40 17.25
C MET A 179 -3.78 4.49 16.63
N TRP A 180 -4.81 4.05 17.35
CA TRP A 180 -6.18 4.02 16.81
C TRP A 180 -6.67 5.42 16.49
N ALA A 181 -6.49 6.40 17.39
CA ALA A 181 -6.85 7.80 17.14
C ALA A 181 -6.33 8.36 15.81
N LYS A 182 -5.07 8.06 15.45
CA LYS A 182 -4.47 8.51 14.18
C LYS A 182 -5.10 7.80 12.99
N PHE A 183 -5.22 6.47 13.07
CA PHE A 183 -5.79 5.68 12.00
C PHE A 183 -7.27 6.06 11.76
N HIS A 184 -8.05 6.18 12.83
CA HIS A 184 -9.44 6.61 12.78
C HIS A 184 -9.56 8.01 12.18
N HIS A 185 -8.73 8.97 12.61
CA HIS A 185 -8.74 10.32 12.01
C HIS A 185 -8.52 10.26 10.50
N MET A 186 -7.55 9.45 10.06
CA MET A 186 -7.20 9.29 8.65
C MET A 186 -8.38 8.77 7.81
N ILE A 187 -9.09 7.75 8.28
CA ILE A 187 -10.19 7.14 7.52
C ILE A 187 -11.56 7.78 7.77
N SER A 188 -11.74 8.55 8.85
CA SER A 188 -13.06 9.11 9.26
C SER A 188 -13.72 10.00 8.20
N ARG A 189 -12.93 10.55 7.27
CA ARG A 189 -13.41 11.38 6.15
C ARG A 189 -13.98 10.57 4.99
N SER A 190 -13.78 9.25 4.96
CA SER A 190 -14.13 8.37 3.86
C SER A 190 -15.61 7.93 3.88
N SER A 191 -16.52 8.84 3.56
CA SER A 191 -17.97 8.53 3.50
C SER A 191 -18.36 7.43 2.51
N LYS A 192 -17.48 7.11 1.55
CA LYS A 192 -17.67 6.07 0.51
C LYS A 192 -17.16 4.68 0.90
N LEU A 193 -16.68 4.51 2.13
CA LEU A 193 -16.08 3.26 2.57
C LEU A 193 -17.13 2.13 2.59
N LYS A 194 -16.88 1.08 1.80
CA LYS A 194 -17.75 -0.09 1.66
C LYS A 194 -17.19 -1.31 2.40
N LYS A 195 -15.86 -1.40 2.49
CA LYS A 195 -15.16 -2.52 3.13
C LYS A 195 -14.05 -2.00 4.03
N LEU A 196 -14.11 -2.40 5.30
CA LEU A 196 -13.09 -2.18 6.31
C LEU A 196 -12.65 -3.53 6.87
N ARG A 197 -11.37 -3.87 6.71
CA ARG A 197 -10.74 -5.03 7.32
C ARG A 197 -9.55 -4.60 8.16
N LEU A 198 -9.56 -4.95 9.44
CA LEU A 198 -8.45 -4.78 10.38
C LEU A 198 -8.16 -6.18 10.94
N TRP A 199 -7.00 -6.77 10.62
CA TRP A 199 -6.70 -8.16 10.98
C TRP A 199 -5.30 -8.36 11.56
N GLY A 200 -5.21 -8.80 12.81
CA GLY A 200 -3.93 -8.87 13.53
C GLY A 200 -3.36 -7.47 13.80
N VAL A 201 -4.22 -6.47 13.98
CA VAL A 201 -3.80 -5.10 14.29
C VAL A 201 -3.61 -4.97 15.81
N VAL A 202 -2.52 -4.33 16.21
CA VAL A 202 -2.21 -3.99 17.60
C VAL A 202 -2.28 -2.47 17.75
N PHE A 203 -3.09 -2.01 18.69
CA PHE A 203 -3.19 -0.58 19.02
C PHE A 203 -2.24 -0.26 20.17
N ASP A 204 -1.41 0.77 20.00
CA ASP A 204 -0.37 1.18 20.96
C ASP A 204 -0.94 2.00 22.14
N ASP A 205 -2.20 2.40 22.08
CA ASP A 205 -2.86 3.22 23.09
C ASP A 205 -3.50 2.33 24.19
N GLU A 206 -3.13 2.54 25.46
CA GLU A 206 -3.52 1.65 26.58
C GLU A 206 -5.03 1.67 26.92
N ASP A 207 -5.76 2.70 26.51
CA ASP A 207 -7.14 2.95 26.94
C ASP A 207 -8.18 3.00 25.80
N GLU A 208 -7.77 2.77 24.54
CA GLU A 208 -8.67 2.97 23.40
C GLU A 208 -9.41 1.70 22.97
N VAL A 209 -10.74 1.85 22.90
CA VAL A 209 -11.68 0.82 22.49
C VAL A 209 -12.11 1.12 21.07
N VAL A 210 -11.98 0.15 20.17
CA VAL A 210 -12.61 0.23 18.86
C VAL A 210 -14.12 0.04 19.04
N ASP A 211 -14.84 1.16 19.11
CA ASP A 211 -16.30 1.17 19.20
C ASP A 211 -16.94 1.01 17.81
N ILE A 212 -17.77 -0.01 17.69
CA ILE A 212 -18.50 -0.35 16.45
C ILE A 212 -19.57 0.71 16.15
N GLU A 213 -20.17 1.34 17.16
CA GLU A 213 -21.15 2.40 16.93
C GLU A 213 -20.49 3.61 16.27
N THR A 214 -19.31 4.00 16.77
CA THR A 214 -18.48 5.05 16.17
C THR A 214 -18.14 4.72 14.71
N ILE A 215 -17.63 3.52 14.42
CA ILE A 215 -17.34 3.08 13.03
C ILE A 215 -18.60 3.17 12.15
N SER A 216 -19.72 2.66 12.64
CA SER A 216 -20.97 2.63 11.88
C SER A 216 -21.51 4.04 11.59
N SER A 217 -21.31 4.98 12.53
CA SER A 217 -21.71 6.37 12.35
C SER A 217 -20.85 7.12 11.33
N CYS A 218 -19.55 6.80 11.26
CA CYS A 218 -18.62 7.40 10.31
C CYS A 218 -18.76 6.84 8.88
N PHE A 219 -19.19 5.58 8.73
CA PHE A 219 -19.21 4.87 7.45
C PHE A 219 -20.62 4.37 7.10
N PRO A 220 -21.52 5.25 6.61
CA PRO A 220 -22.92 4.89 6.35
C PRO A 220 -23.09 3.87 5.21
N LEU A 221 -22.07 3.69 4.36
CA LEU A 221 -22.08 2.75 3.23
C LEU A 221 -21.30 1.46 3.51
N LEU A 222 -20.84 1.27 4.75
CA LEU A 222 -20.05 0.09 5.12
C LEU A 222 -20.92 -1.16 5.07
N GLY A 223 -20.66 -2.03 4.10
CA GLY A 223 -21.32 -3.32 3.96
C GLY A 223 -20.51 -4.47 4.55
N ASN A 224 -19.17 -4.34 4.57
CA ASN A 224 -18.25 -5.40 4.98
C ASN A 224 -17.29 -4.92 6.06
N LEU A 225 -17.49 -5.38 7.30
CA LEU A 225 -16.60 -5.12 8.42
C LEU A 225 -15.92 -6.42 8.84
N SER A 226 -14.58 -6.45 8.88
CA SER A 226 -13.81 -7.58 9.38
C SER A 226 -12.82 -7.11 10.43
N LEU A 227 -13.02 -7.48 11.68
CA LEU A 227 -12.18 -7.08 12.80
C LEU A 227 -11.52 -8.31 13.43
N SER A 228 -10.20 -8.29 13.52
CA SER A 228 -9.40 -9.19 14.33
C SER A 228 -8.29 -8.39 14.98
N TYR A 229 -8.38 -8.13 16.27
CA TYR A 229 -7.43 -7.36 17.04
C TYR A 229 -7.26 -7.97 18.44
N ASP A 230 -6.11 -7.72 19.06
CA ASP A 230 -5.81 -8.16 20.43
C ASP A 230 -6.32 -7.09 21.41
N LEU A 231 -7.27 -7.46 22.28
CA LEU A 231 -7.82 -6.57 23.29
C LEU A 231 -7.11 -6.83 24.61
N ARG A 232 -6.49 -5.80 25.20
CA ARG A 232 -6.17 -5.82 26.63
C ARG A 232 -7.48 -5.71 27.43
N GLU A 233 -7.90 -6.84 27.99
CA GLU A 233 -8.97 -7.21 28.96
C GLU A 233 -10.17 -6.30 29.33
N ALA A 234 -10.20 -4.99 29.11
CA ALA A 234 -11.12 -4.12 29.87
C ALA A 234 -12.37 -3.58 29.13
N ALA A 235 -12.51 -3.72 27.81
CA ALA A 235 -13.43 -2.82 27.12
C ALA A 235 -14.29 -3.40 26.01
N VAL A 236 -15.35 -4.12 26.37
CA VAL A 236 -16.54 -4.16 25.51
C VAL A 236 -17.80 -3.99 26.36
N GLN A 237 -18.31 -2.76 26.44
CA GLN A 237 -19.72 -2.54 26.72
C GLN A 237 -20.49 -2.79 25.42
N TYR A 238 -21.20 -3.91 25.35
CA TYR A 238 -22.13 -4.19 24.26
C TYR A 238 -23.38 -3.31 24.43
N GLY A 239 -23.42 -2.18 23.74
CA GLY A 239 -24.61 -1.36 23.57
C GLY A 239 -25.20 -1.54 22.17
N LEU A 240 -25.59 -2.74 21.74
CA LEU A 240 -26.31 -2.89 20.47
C LEU A 240 -27.74 -2.32 20.62
N HIS A 241 -27.90 -1.00 20.48
CA HIS A 241 -29.21 -0.31 20.50
C HIS A 241 -29.56 0.40 19.18
N GLY A 242 -28.70 0.31 18.14
CA GLY A 242 -28.93 0.92 16.83
C GLY A 242 -29.26 -0.08 15.71
N SER A 243 -30.04 0.36 14.71
CA SER A 243 -30.20 -0.39 13.45
C SER A 243 -28.99 -0.12 12.54
N PHE A 244 -28.16 -1.12 12.30
CA PHE A 244 -26.99 -1.00 11.43
C PHE A 244 -27.30 -1.43 9.99
N VAL A 245 -26.64 -0.81 9.00
CA VAL A 245 -26.74 -1.15 7.55
C VAL A 245 -25.67 -2.19 7.15
N LEU A 246 -24.99 -2.80 8.12
CA LEU A 246 -23.87 -3.71 7.89
C LEU A 246 -24.38 -5.07 7.38
N GLU A 247 -24.11 -5.38 6.11
CA GLU A 247 -24.56 -6.64 5.48
C GLU A 247 -23.68 -7.85 5.85
N ASN A 248 -22.40 -7.63 6.13
CA ASN A 248 -21.44 -8.68 6.47
C ASN A 248 -20.48 -8.19 7.56
N VAL A 249 -20.71 -8.63 8.80
CA VAL A 249 -19.81 -8.37 9.94
C VAL A 249 -19.13 -9.66 10.36
N ILE A 250 -17.80 -9.67 10.30
CA ILE A 250 -16.96 -10.77 10.78
C ILE A 250 -16.07 -10.21 11.88
N CYS A 251 -16.34 -10.57 13.13
CA CYS A 251 -15.49 -10.20 14.27
C CYS A 251 -14.81 -11.46 14.82
N PHE A 252 -13.49 -11.52 14.73
CA PHE A 252 -12.67 -12.56 15.32
C PHE A 252 -11.85 -11.98 16.47
N ARG A 253 -12.10 -12.45 17.69
CA ARG A 253 -11.29 -12.06 18.85
C ARG A 253 -10.20 -13.09 19.08
N LYS A 254 -8.95 -12.64 19.17
CA LYS A 254 -7.92 -13.45 19.81
C LYS A 254 -7.97 -13.12 21.30
N VAL A 255 -8.48 -14.05 22.11
CA VAL A 255 -8.43 -13.92 23.57
C VAL A 255 -7.02 -14.34 23.97
N THR A 256 -6.19 -13.38 24.35
CA THR A 256 -4.86 -13.66 24.91
C THR A 256 -5.02 -14.02 26.38
N THR A 257 -5.74 -15.11 26.66
CA THR A 257 -5.75 -15.69 28.01
C THR A 257 -4.58 -16.65 28.10
N SER A 258 -3.68 -16.35 29.03
CA SER A 258 -2.84 -17.37 29.66
C SER A 258 -3.74 -18.30 30.48
N GLN A 259 -4.57 -19.11 29.84
CA GLN A 259 -5.15 -20.37 30.33
C GLN A 259 -6.17 -20.89 29.32
N GLU A 260 -5.96 -22.12 28.85
CA GLU A 260 -6.90 -22.94 28.08
C GLU A 260 -8.30 -22.92 28.73
N VAL A 261 -9.38 -22.87 27.95
CA VAL A 261 -10.33 -23.98 27.68
C VAL A 261 -11.19 -23.59 26.47
N GLY A 262 -11.38 -24.54 25.54
CA GLY A 262 -11.98 -24.30 24.23
C GLY A 262 -13.46 -23.92 24.20
N HIS A 263 -13.86 -23.28 23.11
CA HIS A 263 -14.97 -23.68 22.23
C HIS A 263 -14.91 -22.83 20.95
N PRO A 264 -15.17 -23.40 19.75
CA PRO A 264 -14.92 -22.67 18.51
C PRO A 264 -16.21 -22.23 17.80
N TRP A 265 -16.08 -21.13 17.06
CA TRP A 265 -16.94 -20.63 15.96
C TRP A 265 -18.25 -19.89 16.31
N GLY A 266 -18.34 -18.68 15.77
CA GLY A 266 -19.59 -17.94 15.59
C GLY A 266 -19.47 -16.94 14.43
N CYS A 267 -19.67 -17.39 13.19
CA CYS A 267 -20.09 -16.50 12.11
C CYS A 267 -21.56 -16.14 12.36
N PHE A 268 -21.85 -14.91 12.76
CA PHE A 268 -23.23 -14.42 12.81
C PHE A 268 -23.69 -14.13 11.38
N ARG A 269 -24.52 -15.02 10.84
CA ARG A 269 -25.41 -14.68 9.72
C ARG A 269 -26.68 -14.10 10.31
N ASP A 270 -27.05 -12.91 9.86
CA ASP A 270 -28.36 -12.32 10.14
C ASP A 270 -29.48 -13.28 9.75
N GLN A 271 -30.34 -13.57 10.71
CA GLN A 271 -31.70 -14.04 10.45
C GLN A 271 -32.60 -12.83 10.67
N ASN A 272 -33.14 -12.28 9.57
CA ASN A 272 -34.29 -11.39 9.62
C ASN A 272 -35.53 -12.20 9.19
N PRO A 273 -36.68 -12.09 9.87
CA PRO A 273 -37.96 -12.43 9.26
C PRO A 273 -38.44 -11.35 8.27
#